data_AF-A0A0F9JYU5-F1
#
_entry.id   AF-A0A0F9JYU5-F1
#
_cell.length_a   1.000
_cell.length_b   1.000
_cell.length_c   1.000
_cell.angle_alpha   90.00
_cell.angle_beta   90.00
_cell.angle_gamma   90.00
#
_symmetry.space_group_name_H-M   'P 1'
#
loop_
_entity.id
_entity.type
_entity.pdbx_description
1 polymer ?
#
loop_
_entity_poly.entity_id
_entity_poly.type
_entity_poly.pdbx_seq_one_letter_code
_entity_poly.pdbx_strand_id
1 'polypeptide(L)'
;MTFSILARDEKTGMLGGAAATGSLCVGGWVLRGGADRGLSASQGTAPSTLWGEDVLTLMQGGVAAATAVARVTGHDTGAAHRQLAALDP
;
A
#
# COMPACT_ATOMS: atom_id res chain seq x y z
N MET A 1 -13.73 8.84 -7.20
CA MET A 1 -12.80 8.18 -8.14
C MET A 1 -11.41 8.23 -7.54
N THR A 2 -10.69 7.10 -7.46
CA THR A 2 -9.32 7.03 -6.94
C THR A 2 -8.52 6.04 -7.78
N PHE A 3 -7.29 6.39 -8.14
CA PHE A 3 -6.33 5.48 -8.75
C PHE A 3 -4.92 5.76 -8.20
N SER A 4 -4.09 4.73 -8.18
CA SER A 4 -2.75 4.75 -7.64
C SER A 4 -1.83 3.83 -8.43
N ILE A 5 -0.54 4.16 -8.49
CA ILE A 5 0.52 3.32 -9.05
C ILE A 5 1.70 3.26 -8.09
N LEU A 6 2.29 2.09 -7.95
CA LEU A 6 3.53 1.82 -7.24
C LEU A 6 4.55 1.31 -8.25
N ALA A 7 5.79 1.77 -8.18
CA ALA A 7 6.83 1.42 -9.14
C ALA A 7 8.20 1.33 -8.48
N ARG A 8 9.04 0.49 -9.08
CA ARG A 8 10.47 0.38 -8.82
C ARG A 8 11.21 0.75 -10.10
N ASP A 9 12.13 1.70 -10.01
CA ASP A 9 13.09 1.94 -11.09
C ASP A 9 14.19 0.88 -11.00
N GLU A 10 14.21 -0.05 -11.95
CA GLU A 10 15.19 -1.15 -11.97
C GLU A 10 16.64 -0.68 -12.09
N LYS A 11 16.88 0.51 -12.66
CA LYS A 11 18.24 1.04 -12.88
C LYS A 11 18.85 1.60 -11.60
N THR A 12 18.04 2.27 -10.80
CA THR A 12 18.51 2.98 -9.59
C THR A 12 18.10 2.29 -8.30
N GLY A 13 17.14 1.38 -8.35
CA GLY A 13 16.49 0.78 -7.18
C GLY A 13 15.52 1.74 -6.48
N MET A 14 15.25 2.93 -7.02
CA MET A 14 14.33 3.88 -6.40
C MET A 14 12.90 3.33 -6.41
N LEU A 15 12.23 3.47 -5.27
CA LEU A 15 10.81 3.18 -5.11
C LEU A 15 10.01 4.47 -5.18
N GLY A 16 8.96 4.49 -5.99
CA GLY A 16 8.06 5.63 -6.15
C GLY A 16 6.60 5.23 -6.24
N GLY A 17 5.71 6.09 -5.76
CA GLY A 17 4.27 5.93 -5.90
C GLY A 17 3.58 7.25 -6.23
N ALA A 18 2.47 7.17 -6.96
CA ALA A 18 1.63 8.31 -7.27
C ALA A 18 0.16 7.93 -7.12
N ALA A 19 -0.67 8.87 -6.67
CA ALA A 19 -2.10 8.67 -6.50
C ALA A 19 -2.87 9.96 -6.80
N ALA A 20 -4.08 9.81 -7.32
CA ALA A 20 -5.03 10.91 -7.50
C ALA A 20 -6.43 10.45 -7.09
N THR A 21 -7.19 11.37 -6.50
CA THR A 21 -8.56 11.12 -6.07
C THR A 21 -9.44 12.35 -6.26
N GLY A 22 -10.75 12.14 -6.39
CA GLY A 22 -11.77 13.20 -6.37
C GLY A 22 -12.11 13.71 -4.97
N SER A 23 -11.25 13.48 -3.98
CA SER A 23 -11.38 13.88 -2.58
C SER A 23 -10.06 14.52 -2.11
N LEU A 24 -10.01 14.94 -0.85
CA LEU A 24 -8.87 15.67 -0.29
C LEU A 24 -7.77 14.73 0.24
N CYS A 25 -6.55 15.27 0.30
CA CYS A 25 -5.43 14.69 1.05
C CYS A 25 -5.01 13.28 0.60
N VAL A 26 -5.08 12.98 -0.70
CA VAL A 26 -4.75 11.64 -1.23
C VAL A 26 -3.37 11.13 -0.80
N GLY A 27 -2.36 12.01 -0.74
CA GLY A 27 -1.02 11.65 -0.32
C GLY A 27 -0.97 11.15 1.12
N GLY A 28 -1.71 11.79 2.04
CA GLY A 28 -1.74 11.38 3.45
C GLY A 28 -2.58 10.12 3.70
N TRP A 29 -3.61 9.89 2.88
CA TRP A 29 -4.45 8.70 2.99
C TRP A 29 -3.82 7.47 2.36
N VAL A 30 -3.33 7.58 1.12
CA VAL A 30 -3.07 6.42 0.26
C VAL A 30 -1.65 5.92 0.36
N LEU A 31 -0.65 6.81 0.23
CA LEU A 31 0.73 6.40 -0.06
C LEU A 31 1.58 6.30 1.21
N ARG A 32 2.25 5.16 1.39
CA ARG A 32 3.31 4.94 2.38
C ARG A 32 4.47 4.18 1.74
N GLY A 33 5.65 4.28 2.34
CA GLY A 33 6.81 3.54 1.88
C GLY A 33 8.06 3.73 2.72
N GLY A 34 9.08 2.97 2.37
CA GLY A 34 10.45 3.07 2.86
C GLY A 34 11.37 2.17 2.06
N ALA A 35 12.64 2.58 1.86
CA ALA A 35 13.60 1.83 1.04
C ALA A 35 13.87 0.40 1.56
N ASP A 36 13.65 0.18 2.85
CA ASP A 36 13.85 -1.09 3.55
C ASP A 36 12.58 -1.96 3.65
N ARG A 37 11.41 -1.41 3.30
CA ARG A 37 10.10 -2.04 3.55
C ARG A 37 9.14 -2.00 2.37
N GLY A 38 9.52 -1.38 1.26
CA GLY A 38 8.71 -1.34 0.03
C GLY A 38 7.74 -0.16 -0.01
N LEU A 39 6.67 -0.30 -0.79
CA LEU A 39 5.60 0.69 -0.92
C LEU A 39 4.21 0.07 -0.67
N SER A 40 3.28 0.89 -0.21
CA SER A 40 1.87 0.52 -0.12
C SER A 40 0.94 1.65 -0.58
N ALA A 41 -0.19 1.25 -1.17
CA ALA A 41 -1.31 2.11 -1.51
C ALA A 41 -2.58 1.56 -0.86
N SER A 42 -3.00 2.15 0.26
CA SER A 42 -4.23 1.77 0.99
C SER A 42 -5.35 2.78 0.68
N GLN A 43 -6.43 2.32 0.06
CA GLN A 43 -7.47 3.17 -0.50
C GLN A 43 -8.86 2.51 -0.46
N GLY A 44 -9.82 3.06 -1.20
CA GLY A 44 -11.20 2.57 -1.28
C GLY A 44 -12.20 3.47 -0.54
N THR A 45 -13.43 2.98 -0.35
CA THR A 45 -14.55 3.74 0.21
C THR A 45 -14.38 4.03 1.70
N ALA A 46 -13.80 3.09 2.46
CA ALA A 46 -13.45 3.22 3.87
C ALA A 46 -11.97 2.83 4.08
N PRO A 47 -11.03 3.69 3.64
CA PRO A 47 -9.60 3.36 3.61
C PRO A 47 -9.03 3.19 5.01
N SER A 48 -8.09 2.26 5.16
CA SER A 48 -7.43 1.97 6.43
C SER A 48 -5.98 2.43 6.39
N THR A 49 -5.61 3.41 7.21
CA THR A 49 -4.20 3.80 7.36
C THR A 49 -3.37 2.67 7.97
N LEU A 50 -3.98 1.83 8.81
CA LEU A 50 -3.35 0.66 9.43
C LEU A 50 -2.93 -0.37 8.39
N TRP A 51 -3.79 -0.69 7.40
CA TRP A 51 -3.44 -1.61 6.32
C TRP A 51 -2.17 -1.20 5.57
N GLY A 52 -2.00 0.12 5.38
CA GLY A 52 -0.82 0.65 4.70
C GLY A 52 0.48 0.47 5.48
N GLU A 53 0.46 0.54 6.82
CA GLU A 53 1.65 0.33 7.66
C GLU A 53 1.89 -1.15 7.98
N ASP A 54 0.83 -1.92 8.24
CA ASP A 54 0.92 -3.34 8.60
C ASP A 54 1.52 -4.16 7.46
N VAL A 55 1.14 -3.87 6.21
CA VAL A 55 1.71 -4.56 5.04
C VAL A 55 3.19 -4.27 4.89
N LEU A 56 3.63 -3.03 5.16
CA LEU A 56 5.04 -2.65 5.12
C LEU A 56 5.82 -3.34 6.25
N THR A 57 5.23 -3.46 7.44
CA THR A 57 5.83 -4.16 8.58
C THR A 57 6.08 -5.64 8.24
N LEU A 58 5.10 -6.30 7.59
CA LEU A 58 5.26 -7.68 7.13
C LEU A 58 6.34 -7.80 6.04
N MET A 59 6.35 -6.89 5.07
CA MET A 59 7.36 -6.90 3.99
C MET A 59 8.77 -6.62 4.50
N GLN A 60 8.92 -5.72 5.47
CA GLN A 60 10.20 -5.50 6.18
C GLN A 60 10.68 -6.77 6.89
N GLY A 61 9.76 -7.61 7.38
CA GLY A 61 10.04 -8.93 7.94
C GLY A 61 10.30 -10.04 6.91
N GLY A 62 10.38 -9.71 5.61
CA GLY A 62 10.67 -10.66 4.53
C GLY A 62 9.46 -11.39 3.97
N VAL A 63 8.23 -10.97 4.30
CA VAL A 63 7.01 -11.54 3.71
C VAL A 63 6.78 -10.93 2.32
N ALA A 64 6.67 -11.77 1.29
CA ALA A 64 6.39 -11.30 -0.07
C ALA A 64 5.07 -10.50 -0.15
N ALA A 65 5.02 -9.48 -1.01
CA ALA A 65 3.92 -8.51 -1.07
C ALA A 65 2.53 -9.17 -1.19
N ALA A 66 2.38 -10.18 -2.05
CA ALA A 66 1.11 -10.89 -2.23
C ALA A 66 0.63 -11.58 -0.94
N THR A 67 1.54 -12.22 -0.20
CA THR A 67 1.21 -12.86 1.09
C THR A 67 0.94 -11.82 2.17
N ALA A 68 1.68 -10.72 2.20
CA ALA A 68 1.46 -9.63 3.14
C ALA A 68 0.06 -9.01 2.96
N VAL A 69 -0.36 -8.74 1.71
CA VAL A 69 -1.71 -8.25 1.39
C VAL A 69 -2.79 -9.25 1.84
N ALA A 70 -2.62 -10.53 1.56
CA ALA A 70 -3.60 -11.54 1.97
C ALA A 70 -3.74 -11.62 3.51
N ARG A 71 -2.62 -11.53 4.24
CA ARG A 71 -2.63 -11.52 5.72
C ARG A 71 -3.29 -10.26 6.28
N VAL A 72 -2.98 -9.08 5.75
CA VAL A 72 -3.57 -7.82 6.26
C VAL A 72 -5.07 -7.77 6.00
N THR A 73 -5.49 -8.16 4.79
CA THR A 73 -6.90 -8.04 4.39
C THR A 73 -7.78 -9.18 4.91
N GLY A 74 -7.24 -10.39 5.10
CA GLY A 74 -8.01 -11.58 5.46
C GLY A 74 -8.63 -11.57 6.87
N HIS A 75 -8.10 -10.76 7.78
CA HIS A 75 -8.61 -10.66 9.16
C HIS A 75 -9.66 -9.55 9.33
N ASP A 76 -9.94 -8.82 8.26
CA ASP A 76 -10.75 -7.62 8.31
C ASP A 76 -12.14 -7.85 7.70
N THR A 77 -13.16 -7.88 8.54
CA THR A 77 -14.56 -8.06 8.11
C THR A 77 -15.07 -6.92 7.22
N GLY A 78 -14.41 -5.76 7.24
CA GLY A 78 -14.69 -4.62 6.38
C GLY A 78 -13.86 -4.57 5.10
N ALA A 79 -13.09 -5.61 4.77
CA ALA A 79 -12.19 -5.62 3.62
C ALA A 79 -12.89 -5.27 2.29
N ALA A 80 -14.16 -5.65 2.12
CA ALA A 80 -14.96 -5.34 0.94
C ALA A 80 -15.17 -3.83 0.68
N HIS A 81 -14.92 -2.96 1.66
CA HIS A 81 -15.06 -1.51 1.55
C HIS A 81 -13.75 -0.76 1.31
N ARG A 82 -12.63 -1.47 1.18
CA ARG A 82 -11.29 -0.90 1.01
C ARG A 82 -10.47 -1.73 0.03
N GLN A 83 -9.32 -1.18 -0.36
CA GLN A 83 -8.43 -1.76 -1.34
C GLN A 83 -6.98 -1.54 -0.90
N LEU A 84 -6.14 -2.53 -1.10
CA LEU A 84 -4.71 -2.47 -0.78
C LEU A 84 -3.89 -2.96 -1.98
N ALA A 85 -2.87 -2.20 -2.35
CA ALA A 85 -1.78 -2.64 -3.20
C ALA A 85 -0.45 -2.50 -2.44
N ALA A 86 0.49 -3.37 -2.73
CA ALA A 86 1.82 -3.37 -2.12
C ALA A 86 2.88 -3.76 -3.17
N LEU A 87 4.09 -3.25 -2.97
CA LEU A 87 5.30 -3.56 -3.74
C LEU A 87 6.42 -3.79 -2.72
N ASP A 88 7.01 -4.98 -2.72
CA ASP A 88 8.18 -5.30 -1.88
C ASP A 88 9.46 -4.61 -2.42
N PRO A 89 10.53 -4.48 -1.59
CA PRO A 89 11.79 -3.82 -1.96
C PRO A 89 12.54 -4.39 -3.19
#